data_AF-A0A839TE22-F1
#
_entry.id   AF-A0A839TE22-F1
#
_cell.length_a   1.000
_cell.length_b   1.000
_cell.length_c   1.000
_cell.angle_alpha   90.00
_cell.angle_beta   90.00
_cell.angle_gamma   90.00
#
_symmetry.space_group_name_H-M   'P 1'
#
loop_
_entity.id
_entity.type
_entity.pdbx_description
1 polymer ?
#
loop_
_entity_poly.entity_id
_entity_poly.type
_entity_poly.pdbx_seq_one_letter_code
_entity_poly.pdbx_strand_id
1 'polypeptide(L)'
;MRLPGINDLIQDLQLAKQIAIEDRNPNALIMATVSQAKLLGLDKPIIKDVNADAVQSISDLMNELANDDQLLPKRISHAQDEY
;
A
#
# COMPACT_ATOMS: atom_id res chain seq x y z
N MET A 1 -26.18 18.83 -0.91
CA MET A 1 -25.59 18.16 0.27
C MET A 1 -24.14 17.84 -0.07
N ARG A 2 -23.17 18.20 0.77
CA ARG A 2 -21.74 17.90 0.54
C ARG A 2 -21.44 16.49 1.06
N LEU A 3 -20.58 15.74 0.38
CA LEU A 3 -20.08 14.46 0.88
C LEU A 3 -19.20 14.67 2.11
N PRO A 4 -19.38 13.89 3.19
CA PRO A 4 -18.55 13.98 4.38
C PRO A 4 -17.10 13.64 4.06
N GLY A 5 -16.18 14.41 4.63
CA GLY A 5 -14.74 14.15 4.56
C GLY A 5 -14.29 13.12 5.59
N ILE A 6 -13.01 12.76 5.54
CA ILE A 6 -12.44 11.76 6.46
C ILE A 6 -12.56 12.17 7.94
N ASN A 7 -12.42 13.46 8.24
CA ASN A 7 -12.55 13.96 9.62
C ASN A 7 -13.99 13.84 10.13
N ASP A 8 -14.98 14.11 9.27
CA ASP A 8 -16.39 13.97 9.60
C ASP A 8 -16.70 12.50 9.93
N LEU A 9 -16.22 11.58 9.10
CA LEU A 9 -16.38 10.13 9.31
C LEU A 9 -15.69 9.64 10.60
N ILE A 10 -14.51 10.17 10.93
CA ILE A 10 -13.82 9.84 12.18
C ILE A 10 -14.64 10.32 13.39
N GLN A 11 -15.19 11.52 13.33
CA GLN A 11 -16.01 12.09 14.40
C GLN A 11 -17.30 11.28 14.62
N ASP A 12 -17.99 10.91 13.54
CA ASP A 12 -19.19 10.07 13.61
C ASP A 12 -18.88 8.70 14.24
N LEU A 13 -17.76 8.09 13.87
CA LEU A 13 -17.34 6.82 14.46
C LEU A 13 -16.94 6.96 15.94
N GLN A 14 -16.38 8.11 16.35
CA GLN A 14 -16.08 8.38 17.77
C GLN A 14 -17.35 8.52 18.60
N LEU A 15 -18.36 9.21 18.06
CA LEU A 15 -19.69 9.30 18.68
C LEU A 15 -20.36 7.92 18.77
N ALA A 16 -20.34 7.13 17.69
CA ALA A 16 -20.90 5.78 17.70
C ALA A 16 -20.24 4.88 18.75
N LYS A 17 -18.92 5.02 18.94
CA LYS A 17 -18.18 4.30 19.97
C LYS A 17 -18.61 4.70 21.38
N GLN A 18 -18.81 6.00 21.62
CA GLN A 18 -19.29 6.51 22.91
C GLN A 18 -20.68 5.98 23.25
N ILE A 19 -21.61 6.04 22.29
CA ILE A 19 -22.97 5.49 22.45
C ILE A 19 -22.90 3.99 22.78
N ALA A 20 -22.08 3.23 22.06
CA ALA A 20 -21.92 1.79 22.32
C ALA A 20 -21.37 1.48 23.73
N ILE A 21 -20.51 2.34 24.28
CA ILE A 21 -20.02 2.23 25.66
C ILE A 21 -21.14 2.51 26.66
N GLU A 22 -21.89 3.59 26.44
CA GLU A 22 -23.02 3.99 27.29
C GLU A 22 -24.11 2.92 27.33
N ASP A 23 -24.44 2.34 26.17
CA ASP A 23 -25.43 1.28 26.02
C ASP A 23 -24.92 -0.10 26.46
N ARG A 24 -23.66 -0.21 26.90
CA ARG A 24 -22.98 -1.48 27.22
C ARG A 24 -23.15 -2.51 26.10
N ASN A 25 -23.05 -2.07 24.85
CA ASN A 25 -23.19 -2.89 23.65
C ASN A 25 -21.79 -3.21 23.06
N PRO A 26 -21.16 -4.32 23.47
CA PRO A 26 -19.81 -4.66 23.02
C PRO A 26 -19.72 -4.92 21.51
N ASN A 27 -20.79 -5.42 20.88
CA ASN A 27 -20.81 -5.67 19.43
C ASN A 27 -20.74 -4.35 18.64
N ALA A 28 -21.51 -3.35 19.04
CA ALA A 28 -21.47 -2.03 18.44
C ALA A 28 -20.11 -1.34 18.66
N LEU A 29 -19.53 -1.49 19.85
CA LEU A 29 -18.20 -0.96 20.19
C LEU A 29 -17.10 -1.55 19.30
N ILE A 30 -17.12 -2.88 19.11
CA ILE A 30 -16.17 -3.57 18.22
C ILE A 30 -16.35 -3.08 16.78
N MET A 31 -17.60 -2.97 16.31
CA MET A 31 -17.86 -2.55 14.94
C MET A 31 -17.40 -1.12 14.67
N ALA A 32 -17.63 -0.18 15.59
CA ALA A 32 -17.13 1.19 15.50
C ALA A 32 -15.60 1.22 15.49
N THR A 33 -14.96 0.44 16.36
CA THR A 33 -13.49 0.36 16.47
C THR A 33 -12.85 -0.22 15.20
N VAL A 34 -13.38 -1.33 14.67
CA VAL A 34 -12.90 -1.91 13.41
C VAL A 34 -13.09 -0.93 12.26
N SER A 35 -14.25 -0.26 12.19
CA SER A 35 -14.51 0.73 11.14
C SER A 35 -13.52 1.90 11.19
N GLN A 36 -13.15 2.38 12.39
CA GLN A 36 -12.09 3.38 12.57
C GLN A 36 -10.75 2.87 12.05
N ALA A 37 -10.38 1.63 12.39
CA ALA A 37 -9.14 1.02 11.91
C ALA A 37 -9.10 0.90 10.38
N LYS A 38 -10.21 0.51 9.76
CA LYS A 38 -10.35 0.45 8.29
C LYS A 38 -10.19 1.81 7.62
N LEU A 39 -10.86 2.83 8.16
CA LEU A 39 -10.81 4.19 7.61
C LEU A 39 -9.40 4.78 7.68
N LEU A 40 -8.67 4.50 8.76
CA LEU A 40 -7.28 4.92 8.96
C LEU A 40 -6.27 4.01 8.23
N GLY A 41 -6.73 2.93 7.60
CA GLY A 41 -5.86 1.95 6.92
C GLY A 41 -4.99 1.12 7.87
N LEU A 42 -5.32 1.08 9.16
CA LEU A 42 -4.61 0.29 10.17
C LEU A 42 -4.86 -1.22 10.02
N ASP A 43 -5.90 -1.61 9.29
CA ASP A 43 -6.21 -3.01 8.98
C ASP A 43 -5.50 -3.51 7.72
N LYS A 44 -4.79 -2.63 6.99
CA LYS A 44 -4.06 -3.02 5.80
C LYS A 44 -2.83 -3.82 6.20
N PRO A 45 -2.50 -4.90 5.46
CA PRO A 45 -1.23 -5.58 5.67
C PRO A 45 -0.10 -4.56 5.47
N ILE A 46 0.79 -4.44 6.45
CA ILE A 46 2.06 -3.75 6.26
C ILE A 46 2.85 -4.64 5.30
N ILE A 47 2.76 -4.34 4.01
CA ILE A 47 3.69 -4.90 3.04
C ILE A 47 5.03 -4.24 3.37
N LYS A 48 5.81 -4.89 4.24
CA LYS A 48 7.25 -4.66 4.29
C LYS A 48 7.73 -5.15 2.94
N ASP A 49 7.86 -4.22 2.00
CA ASP A 49 8.54 -4.51 0.75
C ASP A 49 9.99 -4.81 1.12
N VAL A 50 10.28 -6.10 1.33
CA VAL A 50 11.62 -6.63 1.56
C VAL A 50 12.52 -6.37 0.34
N ASN A 51 11.98 -5.80 -0.73
CA ASN A 51 12.65 -5.53 -1.99
C ASN A 51 12.37 -4.12 -2.53
N ALA A 52 12.09 -3.13 -1.67
CA ALA A 52 11.91 -1.73 -2.09
C ALA A 52 13.12 -1.19 -2.89
N ASP A 53 14.32 -1.72 -2.63
CA ASP A 53 15.56 -1.41 -3.37
C ASP A 53 15.64 -2.09 -4.76
N ALA A 54 14.82 -3.11 -5.03
CA ALA A 54 14.83 -3.85 -6.30
C ALA A 54 13.67 -3.48 -7.24
N VAL A 55 12.84 -2.50 -6.87
CA VAL A 55 11.85 -1.95 -7.79
C VAL A 55 12.59 -1.05 -8.79
N GLN A 56 13.10 -1.67 -9.85
CA GLN A 56 13.68 -0.97 -11.01
C GLN A 56 12.63 0.02 -11.52
N SER A 57 12.95 1.32 -11.53
CA SER A 57 11.97 2.31 -11.95
C SER A 57 11.67 2.13 -13.45
N ILE A 58 10.50 2.60 -13.90
CA ILE A 58 10.16 2.59 -15.34
C ILE A 58 11.24 3.34 -16.14
N SER A 59 11.82 4.39 -15.57
CA SER A 59 12.93 5.13 -16.17
C SER A 59 14.18 4.28 -16.33
N ASP A 60 14.50 3.44 -15.33
CA ASP A 60 15.66 2.57 -15.39
C ASP A 60 15.46 1.45 -16.42
N LEU A 61 14.26 0.88 -16.53
CA LEU A 61 13.91 -0.10 -17.56
C LEU A 61 13.97 0.51 -18.96
N MET A 62 13.51 1.75 -19.14
CA MET A 62 13.61 2.46 -20.42
C MET A 62 15.07 2.77 -20.77
N ASN A 63 15.90 3.11 -19.78
CA ASN A 63 17.33 3.32 -20.01
C ASN A 63 18.05 2.02 -20.40
N GLU A 64 17.73 0.90 -19.76
CA GLU A 64 18.30 -0.40 -20.13
C GLU A 64 17.87 -0.80 -21.56
N LEU A 65 16.58 -0.67 -21.88
CA LEU A 65 16.06 -0.96 -23.21
C LEU A 65 16.64 -0.04 -24.29
N ALA A 66 16.80 1.25 -24.00
CA ALA A 66 17.41 2.21 -24.93
C ALA A 66 18.90 1.94 -25.19
N ASN A 67 19.58 1.26 -24.26
CA ASN A 67 20.99 0.88 -24.39
C ASN A 67 21.19 -0.59 -24.81
N ASP A 68 20.11 -1.33 -25.08
CA ASP A 68 20.16 -2.78 -25.36
C ASP A 68 21.00 -3.08 -26.62
N ASP A 69 20.94 -2.23 -27.66
CA ASP A 69 21.77 -2.35 -28.87
C ASP A 69 23.28 -2.35 -28.60
N GLN A 70 23.74 -1.73 -27.50
CA GLN A 70 25.15 -1.70 -27.10
C GLN A 70 25.52 -2.83 -26.13
N LEU A 71 24.53 -3.41 -25.44
CA LEU A 71 24.70 -4.44 -24.42
C LEU A 71 24.56 -5.85 -25.01
N LEU A 72 23.71 -6.04 -26.02
CA LEU A 72 23.51 -7.32 -26.70
C LEU A 72 24.81 -7.94 -27.24
N PRO A 73 25.71 -7.21 -27.94
CA PRO A 73 26.96 -7.80 -28.43
C PRO A 73 27.88 -8.28 -27.30
N LYS A 74 27.94 -7.55 -26.18
CA LYS A 74 28.76 -7.90 -25.02
C LYS A 74 28.21 -9.13 -24.28
N ARG A 75 26.88 -9.26 -24.21
CA ARG A 75 26.22 -10.42 -23.60
C ARG A 75 26.42 -11.68 -24.45
N ILE A 76 26.36 -11.54 -25.77
CA ILE A 76 26.62 -12.64 -26.71
C ILE A 76 28.09 -13.09 -26.66
N SER A 77 29.05 -12.15 -26.58
CA SER A 77 30.47 -12.51 -26.46
C SER A 77 30.77 -13.24 -25.14
N HIS A 78 30.22 -12.78 -24.02
CA HIS A 78 30.41 -13.47 -22.73
C HIS A 78 29.82 -14.88 -22.71
N ALA A 79 28.68 -15.11 -23.38
CA ALA A 79 28.09 -16.44 -23.50
C ALA A 79 28.90 -17.39 -24.41
N GLN A 80 29.72 -16.86 -25.31
CA GLN A 80 30.62 -17.65 -26.15
C GLN A 80 31.91 -18.06 -25.42
N ASP A 81 32.39 -17.25 -24.48
CA ASP A 81 33.60 -17.52 -23.69
C ASP A 81 33.36 -18.53 -22.54
N GLU A 82 32.10 -18.85 -22.22
CA GLU A 82 31.71 -19.80 -21.16
C GLU A 82 31.54 -21.26 -21.66
N TYR A 83 31.81 -21.56 -22.93
CA TYR A 83 31.77 -22.91 -23.53
C TYR A 83 33.10 -23.36 -24.13
#